data_AF-A0A1Q7JU72-F1
#
_entry.id   AF-A0A1Q7JU72-F1
#
_cell.length_a   1.000
_cell.length_b   1.000
_cell.length_c   1.000
_cell.angle_alpha   90.00
_cell.angle_beta   90.00
_cell.angle_gamma   90.00
#
_symmetry.space_group_name_H-M   'P 1'
#
loop_
_entity.id
_entity.type
_entity.pdbx_description
1 polymer ?
#
loop_
_entity_poly.entity_id
_entity_poly.type
_entity_poly.pdbx_seq_one_letter_code
_entity_poly.pdbx_strand_id
1 'polypeptide(L)'
;MPVPRISKEDLKQRLDSGAQPIIVDARLKYPYEHSTVKLPGAIRYGAGGASAAPFPRDRDIVVYDSDPYELASSHVAAELIRQGYRAVALKGGIADWVAANLPIETKEAPKQAPPEPGALKG
;
A
#
# COMPACT_ATOMS: atom_id res chain seq x y z
N MET A 1 0.65 19.92 -3.85
CA MET A 1 -0.63 19.92 -3.09
C MET A 1 -0.42 19.10 -1.84
N PRO A 2 -0.90 19.56 -0.67
CA PRO A 2 -0.78 18.78 0.55
C PRO A 2 -1.65 17.53 0.44
N VAL A 3 -1.07 16.37 0.74
CA VAL A 3 -1.78 15.10 0.78
C VAL A 3 -2.31 14.89 2.20
N PRO A 4 -3.62 14.68 2.40
CA PRO A 4 -4.16 14.35 3.71
C PRO A 4 -3.63 12.99 4.17
N ARG A 5 -3.39 12.87 5.47
CA ARG A 5 -2.87 11.65 6.09
C ARG A 5 -3.87 11.08 7.06
N ILE A 6 -3.95 9.76 7.11
CA ILE A 6 -4.76 9.00 8.06
C ILE A 6 -3.82 8.21 8.97
N SER A 7 -4.10 8.20 10.27
CA SER A 7 -3.38 7.37 11.23
C SER A 7 -3.88 5.92 11.15
N LYS A 8 -3.01 4.97 11.50
CA LYS A 8 -3.37 3.54 11.59
C LYS A 8 -4.61 3.28 12.47
N GLU A 9 -4.76 4.03 13.56
CA GLU A 9 -5.90 3.94 14.48
C GLU A 9 -7.21 4.40 13.82
N ASP A 10 -7.19 5.53 13.11
CA ASP A 10 -8.35 6.06 12.39
C ASP A 10 -8.75 5.12 11.24
N LEU A 11 -7.77 4.61 10.49
CA LEU A 11 -8.01 3.60 9.47
C LEU A 11 -8.64 2.33 10.06
N LYS A 12 -8.13 1.84 11.20
CA LYS A 12 -8.70 0.69 11.90
C LYS A 12 -10.14 0.97 12.34
N GLN A 13 -10.41 2.12 12.94
CA GLN A 13 -11.76 2.49 13.37
C GLN A 13 -12.74 2.56 12.20
N ARG A 14 -12.32 3.07 11.04
CA ARG A 14 -13.15 3.07 9.82
C ARG A 14 -13.48 1.65 9.39
N LEU A 15 -12.48 0.77 9.31
CA LEU A 15 -12.67 -0.63 8.95
C LEU A 15 -13.60 -1.35 9.93
N ASP A 16 -13.49 -1.07 11.23
CA ASP A 16 -14.31 -1.65 12.30
C ASP A 16 -15.76 -1.12 12.29
N SER A 17 -15.93 0.16 11.96
CA SER A 17 -17.24 0.82 11.84
C SER A 17 -18.04 0.38 10.59
N GLY A 18 -17.51 -0.56 9.80
CA GLY A 18 -18.11 -1.02 8.56
C GLY A 18 -17.90 -0.09 7.36
N ALA A 19 -17.10 0.98 7.53
CA ALA A 19 -16.65 1.76 6.39
C ALA A 19 -15.66 0.89 5.59
N GLN A 20 -15.88 0.82 4.29
CA GLN A 20 -15.02 0.06 3.39
C GLN A 20 -14.19 1.09 2.60
N PRO A 21 -13.09 1.65 3.12
CA PRO A 21 -12.17 2.39 2.27
C PRO A 21 -11.53 1.44 1.24
N ILE A 22 -11.05 2.00 0.14
CA ILE A 22 -10.26 1.26 -0.84
C ILE A 22 -8.80 1.36 -0.41
N ILE A 23 -8.20 0.24 -0.04
CA ILE A 23 -6.80 0.22 0.38
C ILE A 23 -5.92 -0.01 -0.85
N VAL A 24 -4.96 0.87 -1.07
CA VAL A 24 -4.05 0.84 -2.21
C VAL A 24 -2.61 0.69 -1.72
N ASP A 25 -1.94 -0.34 -2.23
CA ASP A 25 -0.54 -0.63 -1.96
C ASP A 25 0.33 0.06 -3.01
N ALA A 26 0.93 1.19 -2.62
CA ALA A 26 1.83 1.99 -3.46
C ALA A 26 3.31 1.65 -3.21
N ARG A 27 3.60 0.48 -2.61
CA ARG A 27 5.00 0.07 -2.38
C ARG A 27 5.73 -0.08 -3.70
N LEU A 28 6.98 0.37 -3.72
CA LEU A 28 7.90 0.12 -4.81
C LEU A 28 8.03 -1.39 -5.08
N LYS A 29 8.44 -1.74 -6.30
CA LYS A 29 8.54 -3.14 -6.76
C LYS A 29 9.29 -4.03 -5.75
N TYR A 30 10.49 -3.60 -5.35
CA TYR A 30 11.34 -4.34 -4.42
C TYR A 30 10.70 -4.57 -3.03
N PRO A 31 10.28 -3.54 -2.26
CA PRO A 31 9.64 -3.75 -0.96
C PRO A 31 8.29 -4.47 -1.05
N TYR A 32 7.58 -4.38 -2.18
CA TYR A 32 6.41 -5.22 -2.40
C TYR A 32 6.81 -6.69 -2.55
N GLU A 33 7.74 -7.04 -3.44
CA GLU A 33 8.12 -8.43 -3.72
C GLU A 33 8.77 -9.13 -2.51
N HIS A 34 9.51 -8.39 -1.69
CA HIS A 34 10.18 -8.91 -0.50
C HIS A 34 9.29 -8.94 0.76
N SER A 35 8.05 -8.48 0.67
CA SER A 35 7.10 -8.54 1.78
C SER A 35 6.18 -9.75 1.65
N THR A 36 6.00 -10.49 2.75
CA THR A 36 5.00 -11.57 2.87
C THR A 36 3.63 -11.07 3.33
N VAL A 37 3.54 -9.78 3.68
CA VAL A 37 2.32 -9.18 4.26
C VAL A 37 1.82 -8.00 3.43
N LYS A 38 0.51 -7.76 3.50
CA LYS A 38 -0.18 -6.58 2.98
C LYS A 38 -1.36 -6.22 3.89
N LEU A 39 -1.90 -5.03 3.73
CA LEU A 39 -3.16 -4.67 4.40
C LEU A 39 -4.32 -5.52 3.84
N PRO A 40 -5.34 -5.83 4.66
CA PRO A 40 -6.46 -6.65 4.25
C PRO A 40 -7.23 -6.00 3.09
N GLY A 41 -7.45 -6.73 2.01
CA GLY A 41 -8.12 -6.19 0.82
C GLY A 41 -7.32 -5.13 0.04
N ALA A 42 -6.01 -4.99 0.29
CA ALA A 42 -5.18 -4.04 -0.41
C ALA A 42 -4.99 -4.39 -1.90
N ILE A 43 -5.19 -3.40 -2.76
CA ILE A 43 -5.02 -3.48 -4.21
C ILE A 43 -3.66 -2.90 -4.57
N ARG A 44 -2.84 -3.66 -5.29
CA ARG A 44 -1.52 -3.20 -5.74
C ARG A 44 -1.65 -2.08 -6.77
N TYR A 45 -1.00 -0.95 -6.50
CA TYR A 45 -0.77 0.10 -7.47
C TYR A 45 0.41 -0.31 -8.37
N GLY A 46 0.12 -0.64 -9.62
CA GLY A 46 1.11 -1.19 -10.56
C GLY A 46 1.99 -0.12 -11.22
N ALA A 47 3.18 -0.54 -11.68
CA ALA A 47 4.19 0.29 -12.35
C ALA A 47 3.72 0.98 -13.67
N GLY A 48 2.49 0.72 -14.11
CA GLY A 48 1.84 1.37 -15.27
C GLY A 48 0.98 2.60 -14.92
N GLY A 49 0.95 3.03 -13.66
CA GLY A 49 0.22 4.21 -13.19
C GLY A 49 -1.28 3.98 -12.92
N ALA A 50 -1.89 4.91 -12.18
CA ALA A 50 -3.30 4.96 -11.75
C ALA A 50 -4.36 4.78 -12.86
N SER A 51 -3.98 4.66 -14.13
CA SER A 51 -4.87 4.88 -15.27
C SER A 51 -6.03 3.88 -15.43
N ALA A 52 -6.15 2.84 -14.60
CA ALA A 52 -7.03 1.71 -14.92
C ALA A 52 -7.85 1.11 -13.77
N ALA A 53 -7.79 1.61 -12.54
CA ALA A 53 -8.68 1.10 -11.50
C ALA A 53 -9.98 1.94 -11.49
N PRO A 54 -11.14 1.40 -11.91
CA PRO A 54 -12.43 2.09 -11.82
C PRO A 54 -12.88 2.12 -10.35
N PHE A 55 -12.14 2.82 -9.51
CA PHE A 55 -12.49 2.97 -8.12
C PHE A 55 -13.80 3.78 -8.03
N PRO A 56 -14.77 3.36 -7.21
CA PRO A 56 -15.96 4.16 -6.97
C PRO A 56 -15.55 5.49 -6.36
N ARG A 57 -15.95 6.60 -7.00
CA ARG A 57 -15.67 7.97 -6.52
C ARG A 57 -16.30 8.30 -5.18
N ASP A 58 -17.30 7.51 -4.78
CA ASP A 58 -17.97 7.63 -3.50
C ASP A 58 -17.22 6.95 -2.34
N ARG A 59 -16.05 6.34 -2.57
CA ARG A 59 -15.26 5.72 -1.49
C ARG A 59 -13.93 6.45 -1.29
N ASP A 60 -13.53 6.58 -0.02
CA ASP A 60 -12.19 7.05 0.32
C ASP A 60 -11.14 6.01 -0.07
N ILE A 61 -10.04 6.47 -0.64
CA ILE A 61 -8.89 5.67 -1.02
C ILE A 61 -7.78 5.92 -0.02
N VAL A 62 -7.27 4.85 0.58
CA VAL A 62 -6.19 4.89 1.55
C VAL A 62 -4.97 4.25 0.93
N VAL A 63 -3.97 5.07 0.65
CA VAL A 63 -2.73 4.65 0.01
C VAL A 63 -1.67 4.43 1.06
N TYR A 64 -0.96 3.30 1.02
CA TYR A 64 0.17 3.04 1.93
C TYR A 64 1.40 2.59 1.15
N ASP A 65 2.56 2.82 1.74
CA ASP A 65 3.86 2.34 1.29
C ASP A 65 4.62 1.66 2.43
N SER A 66 5.90 1.34 2.20
CA SER A 66 6.80 0.77 3.20
C SER A 66 7.71 1.81 3.83
N ASP A 67 7.69 3.04 3.31
CA ASP A 67 8.59 4.11 3.71
C ASP A 67 8.01 4.92 4.88
N PRO A 68 8.81 5.22 5.92
CA PRO A 68 8.36 6.03 7.05
C PRO A 68 8.06 7.49 6.67
N TYR A 69 8.54 7.92 5.50
CA TYR A 69 8.33 9.28 4.97
C TYR A 69 7.19 9.35 3.96
N GLU A 70 6.49 8.24 3.70
CA GLU A 70 5.29 8.20 2.86
C GLU A 70 5.52 8.75 1.45
N LEU A 71 6.74 8.62 0.91
CA LEU A 71 7.12 9.28 -0.35
C LEU A 71 6.31 8.71 -1.52
N ALA A 72 6.22 7.39 -1.60
CA ALA A 72 5.49 6.72 -2.68
C ALA A 72 3.99 6.83 -2.46
N SER A 73 3.51 6.63 -1.23
CA SER A 73 2.08 6.72 -0.90
C SER A 73 1.54 8.14 -1.10
N SER A 74 2.30 9.17 -0.70
CA SER A 74 1.92 10.58 -0.94
C SER A 74 1.90 10.92 -2.42
N HIS A 75 2.86 10.42 -3.21
CA HIS A 75 2.86 10.66 -4.65
C HIS A 75 1.59 10.12 -5.30
N VAL A 76 1.27 8.85 -5.05
CA VAL A 76 0.10 8.17 -5.60
C VAL A 76 -1.21 8.81 -5.11
N ALA A 77 -1.30 9.15 -3.83
CA ALA A 77 -2.47 9.84 -3.30
C ALA A 77 -2.66 11.23 -3.97
N ALA A 78 -1.58 11.97 -4.21
CA ALA A 78 -1.66 13.25 -4.93
C ALA A 78 -2.13 13.08 -6.38
N GLU A 79 -1.70 12.02 -7.07
CA GLU A 79 -2.20 11.69 -8.42
C GLU A 79 -3.69 11.36 -8.41
N LEU A 80 -4.15 10.53 -7.46
CA LEU A 80 -5.56 10.19 -7.32
C LEU A 80 -6.43 11.41 -7.00
N ILE A 81 -5.96 12.31 -6.13
CA ILE A 81 -6.63 13.58 -5.84
C ILE A 81 -6.75 14.44 -7.10
N ARG A 82 -5.70 14.53 -7.92
CA ARG A 82 -5.73 15.26 -9.19
C ARG A 82 -6.73 14.68 -10.19
N GLN A 83 -7.00 13.38 -10.11
CA GLN A 83 -8.01 12.69 -10.92
C GLN A 83 -9.44 12.83 -10.36
N GLY A 84 -9.61 13.51 -9.22
CA GLY A 84 -10.90 13.75 -8.58
C GLY A 84 -11.33 12.68 -7.57
N TYR A 85 -10.42 11.80 -7.14
CA TYR A 85 -10.70 10.84 -6.08
C TYR A 85 -10.41 11.41 -4.69
N ARG A 86 -11.13 10.93 -3.68
CA ARG A 86 -10.81 11.18 -2.27
C ARG A 86 -9.70 10.23 -1.84
N ALA A 87 -8.43 10.66 -1.90
CA ALA A 87 -7.31 9.83 -1.48
C ALA A 87 -6.56 10.42 -0.27
N VAL A 88 -6.13 9.55 0.63
CA VAL A 88 -5.33 9.87 1.83
C VAL A 88 -4.13 8.91 1.91
N ALA A 89 -3.02 9.36 2.49
CA ALA A 89 -1.85 8.52 2.76
C ALA A 89 -1.89 7.94 4.18
N LEU A 90 -1.55 6.65 4.34
CA LEU A 90 -1.41 6.02 5.65
C LEU A 90 -0.09 6.44 6.29
N LYS A 91 -0.18 7.15 7.42
CA LYS A 91 0.99 7.59 8.19
C LYS A 91 1.80 6.40 8.68
N GLY A 92 3.11 6.40 8.45
CA GLY A 92 4.01 5.31 8.84
C GLY A 92 3.90 4.02 8.02
N GLY A 93 3.02 3.99 7.00
CA GLY A 93 2.90 2.90 6.05
C GLY A 93 2.55 1.54 6.68
N ILE A 94 2.90 0.46 5.97
CA ILE A 94 2.64 -0.91 6.44
C ILE A 94 3.49 -1.29 7.66
N ALA A 95 4.67 -0.67 7.84
CA ALA A 95 5.54 -0.96 8.96
C ALA A 95 4.87 -0.61 10.30
N ASP A 96 4.28 0.58 10.39
CA ASP A 96 3.60 1.06 11.59
C ASP A 96 2.28 0.32 11.85
N TRP A 97 1.60 -0.11 10.78
CA TRP A 97 0.41 -0.97 10.85
C TRP A 97 0.73 -2.35 11.46
N VAL A 98 1.80 -3.00 10.97
CA VAL A 98 2.25 -4.30 11.47
C VAL A 98 2.75 -4.18 12.92
N ALA A 99 3.53 -3.14 13.23
CA ALA A 99 4.02 -2.89 14.58
C ALA A 99 2.88 -2.71 15.60
N ALA A 100 1.74 -2.16 15.16
CA ALA A 100 0.54 -2.03 15.98
C ALA A 100 -0.31 -3.31 16.10
N ASN A 101 0.20 -4.46 15.61
CA ASN A 101 -0.51 -5.75 15.65
C ASN A 101 -1.92 -5.68 15.02
N LEU A 102 -2.08 -4.87 13.98
CA LEU A 102 -3.32 -4.72 13.25
C LEU A 102 -3.53 -5.86 12.25
N PRO A 103 -4.79 -6.15 11.84
CA PRO A 103 -5.06 -7.25 10.93
C PRO A 103 -4.29 -7.07 9.61
N ILE A 104 -3.63 -8.13 9.17
CA ILE A 104 -2.87 -8.20 7.93
C ILE A 104 -3.32 -9.40 7.11
N GLU A 105 -3.11 -9.32 5.81
CA GLU A 105 -3.28 -10.44 4.91
C GLU A 105 -1.91 -10.94 4.47
N THR A 106 -1.68 -12.24 4.61
CA THR A 106 -0.48 -12.86 4.08
C THR A 106 -0.65 -13.02 2.58
N LYS A 107 0.39 -12.67 1.83
CA LYS A 107 0.51 -13.04 0.43
C LYS A 107 1.68 -13.99 0.30
N GLU A 108 1.59 -14.90 -0.67
CA GLU A 108 2.75 -15.69 -1.07
C GLU A 108 3.82 -14.71 -1.54
N ALA A 109 4.92 -14.60 -0.78
CA ALA A 109 6.12 -14.00 -1.32
C ALA A 109 6.52 -14.88 -2.53
N PRO A 110 6.82 -14.30 -3.69
CA PRO A 110 7.42 -15.09 -4.76
C PRO A 110 8.65 -15.75 -4.14
N LYS A 111 8.61 -17.09 -4.03
CA LYS A 111 9.79 -17.89 -3.71
C LYS A 111 10.80 -17.52 -4.78
N GLN A 112 11.69 -16.58 -4.50
CA GLN A 112 12.93 -16.50 -5.24
C GLN A 112 13.57 -17.86 -4.99
N ALA A 113 13.60 -18.70 -6.02
CA ALA A 113 14.43 -19.88 -5.99
C ALA A 113 15.83 -19.40 -5.58
N PRO A 114 16.49 -20.07 -4.62
CA PRO A 114 17.86 -19.74 -4.27
C PRO A 114 18.66 -19.65 -5.58
N PRO A 115 19.53 -18.65 -5.77
CA PRO A 115 20.45 -18.68 -6.90
C PRO A 115 21.19 -20.02 -6.84
N GLU A 116 21.23 -20.75 -7.95
CA GLU A 116 21.88 -22.05 -8.02
C GLU A 116 23.34 -21.91 -7.53
N PRO A 117 23.76 -22.68 -6.50
CA PRO A 117 25.14 -22.66 -6.07
C PRO A 117 26.02 -23.28 -7.16
N GLY A 118 26.56 -22.46 -8.07
CA GLY A 118 27.42 -22.97 -9.13
C GLY A 118 27.93 -22.02 -10.22
N ALA A 119 27.59 -20.73 -10.23
CA ALA A 119 27.97 -19.82 -11.33
C ALA A 119 29.22 -18.94 -11.06
N LEU A 120 30.13 -19.36 -10.17
CA LEU A 120 31.48 -18.77 -10.09
C LEU A 120 32.46 -19.71 -10.79
N LYS A 121 32.56 -19.58 -12.11
CA LYS A 121 33.69 -20.14 -12.86
C LYS A 121 34.77 -19.07 -12.92
N GLY A 122 35.86 -19.31 -12.19
CA GLY A 122 37.12 -18.59 -12.33
C GLY A 122 37.86 -18.94 -13.61
#